data_AF-A0A819I2D8-F1
#
_entry.id   AF-A0A819I2D8-F1
#
_cell.length_a   1.000
_cell.length_b   1.000
_cell.length_c   1.000
_cell.angle_alpha   90.00
_cell.angle_beta   90.00
_cell.angle_gamma   90.00
#
_symmetry.space_group_name_H-M   'P 1'
#
loop_
_entity.id
_entity.type
_entity.pdbx_description
1 polymer ?
#
loop_
_entity_poly.entity_id
_entity_poly.type
_entity_poly.pdbx_seq_one_letter_code
_entity_poly.pdbx_strand_id
1 'polypeptide(L)'
;MHCAGKSSLFKAVLRLVNRSRVDGEIFIDDIDISCITLNHLRSHISVIPQQPVLFSGTLRYNLDPFQDYSDEQCWMTLEDAQLKQFVSNHSAGLLMPIAEWGRTLSIGQCQLVCIARVVLKKSKILLIDEATANVDEKTDDLIQAVLKNKFQDRTILPIAHRLNTVVKHDRILILDKGTIANFDTSTNILHSYC
;
A
#
# COMPACT_ATOMS: atom_id res chain seq x y z
N MET A 1 -18.63 -3.59 7.01
CA MET A 1 -18.70 -2.65 8.17
C MET A 1 -17.57 -1.63 8.09
N HIS A 2 -17.86 -0.33 8.02
CA HIS A 2 -16.85 0.73 7.82
C HIS A 2 -16.12 1.18 9.10
N CYS A 3 -16.63 0.87 10.31
CA CYS A 3 -16.08 1.36 11.58
C CYS A 3 -15.65 0.25 12.55
N ALA A 4 -14.96 -0.79 12.06
CA ALA A 4 -14.56 -1.94 12.89
C ALA A 4 -13.14 -1.87 13.48
N GLY A 5 -12.35 -0.84 13.16
CA GLY A 5 -10.98 -0.68 13.63
C GLY A 5 -9.87 -1.11 12.66
N LYS A 6 -10.20 -1.36 11.39
CA LYS A 6 -9.23 -1.78 10.34
C LYS A 6 -8.07 -0.79 10.16
N SER A 7 -8.35 0.48 9.87
CA SER A 7 -7.28 1.49 9.74
C SER A 7 -6.58 1.76 11.09
N SER A 8 -7.26 1.54 12.22
CA SER A 8 -6.62 1.63 13.55
C SER A 8 -5.59 0.52 13.77
N LEU A 9 -5.82 -0.69 13.25
CA LEU A 9 -4.85 -1.78 13.27
C LEU A 9 -3.57 -1.40 12.50
N PHE A 10 -3.68 -0.81 11.32
CA PHE A 10 -2.52 -0.33 10.56
C PHE A 10 -1.76 0.77 11.32
N LYS A 11 -2.48 1.71 11.95
CA LYS A 11 -1.86 2.74 12.80
C LYS A 11 -1.12 2.12 14.00
N ALA A 12 -1.63 1.03 14.58
CA ALA A 12 -0.95 0.31 15.66
C ALA A 12 0.35 -0.35 15.17
N VAL A 13 0.31 -1.06 14.04
CA VAL A 13 1.49 -1.67 13.39
C VAL A 13 2.56 -0.63 13.07
N LEU A 14 2.18 0.55 12.59
CA LEU A 14 3.09 1.66 12.28
C LEU A 14 3.54 2.47 13.50
N ARG A 15 3.08 2.10 14.70
CA ARG A 15 3.28 2.82 15.97
C ARG A 15 2.93 4.31 15.86
N LEU A 16 1.76 4.60 15.29
CA LEU A 16 1.17 5.95 15.18
C LEU A 16 0.11 6.22 16.26
N VAL A 17 -0.19 5.23 17.10
CA VAL A 17 -1.12 5.32 18.22
C VAL A 17 -0.39 5.69 19.51
N ASN A 18 -1.08 6.33 20.45
CA ASN A 18 -0.52 6.64 21.76
C ASN A 18 -0.38 5.36 22.59
N ARG A 19 0.87 4.97 22.87
CA ARG A 19 1.22 3.79 23.68
C ARG A 19 0.62 3.83 25.09
N SER A 20 0.37 5.01 25.66
CA SER A 20 -0.23 5.11 27.00
C SER A 20 -1.72 4.72 27.03
N ARG A 21 -2.32 4.39 25.88
CA ARG A 21 -3.73 4.03 25.73
C ARG A 21 -3.92 2.66 25.05
N VAL A 22 -2.85 1.89 24.89
CA VAL A 22 -2.85 0.63 24.16
C VAL A 22 -2.09 -0.40 24.98
N ASP A 23 -2.79 -1.48 25.35
CA ASP A 23 -2.20 -2.64 26.00
C ASP A 23 -1.87 -3.74 24.98
N GLY A 24 -0.95 -4.62 25.34
CA GLY A 24 -0.52 -5.74 24.51
C GLY A 24 0.72 -5.45 23.67
N GLU A 25 1.10 -6.45 22.88
CA GLU A 25 2.37 -6.51 22.16
C GLU A 25 2.14 -6.86 20.69
N ILE A 26 2.99 -6.35 19.80
CA ILE A 26 2.96 -6.66 18.37
C ILE A 26 4.34 -7.18 17.99
N PHE A 27 4.39 -8.40 17.47
CA PHE A 27 5.63 -9.04 17.05
C PHE A 27 5.71 -9.06 15.51
N ILE A 28 6.90 -8.79 14.97
CA ILE A 28 7.26 -9.02 13.57
C ILE A 28 8.55 -9.84 13.58
N ASP A 29 8.54 -11.00 12.91
CA ASP A 29 9.66 -11.96 12.91
C ASP A 29 10.15 -12.29 14.34
N ASP A 30 9.21 -12.57 15.25
CA ASP A 30 9.43 -12.85 16.68
C ASP A 30 10.08 -11.71 17.49
N ILE A 31 10.18 -10.51 16.92
CA ILE A 31 10.71 -9.32 17.58
C ILE A 31 9.54 -8.41 17.96
N ASP A 32 9.43 -8.05 19.24
CA ASP A 32 8.51 -7.00 19.67
C ASP A 32 8.90 -5.67 18.99
N ILE A 33 7.98 -5.13 18.19
CA ILE A 33 8.19 -3.86 17.48
C ILE A 33 8.39 -2.69 18.45
N SER A 34 8.10 -2.88 19.75
CA SER A 34 8.29 -1.87 20.76
C SER A 34 9.76 -1.56 21.05
N CYS A 35 10.62 -2.58 20.87
CA CYS A 35 12.06 -2.60 21.15
C CYS A 35 12.93 -2.04 20.00
N ILE A 36 12.35 -1.77 18.84
CA ILE A 36 13.08 -1.23 17.66
C ILE A 36 12.79 0.25 17.44
N THR A 37 13.69 0.94 16.72
CA THR A 37 13.50 2.35 16.37
C THR A 37 12.37 2.51 15.33
N LEU A 38 11.67 3.64 15.37
CA LEU A 38 10.59 3.92 14.42
C LEU A 38 11.08 3.97 12.98
N ASN A 39 12.29 4.51 12.74
CA ASN A 39 12.88 4.56 11.41
C ASN A 39 13.17 3.15 10.87
N HIS A 40 13.73 2.27 11.70
CA HIS A 40 13.98 0.87 11.31
C HIS A 40 12.68 0.11 11.04
N LEU A 41 11.67 0.25 11.89
CA LEU A 41 10.36 -0.36 11.66
C LEU A 41 9.73 0.13 10.34
N ARG A 42 9.69 1.45 10.15
CA ARG A 42 9.01 2.09 9.01
C ARG A 42 9.80 2.00 7.71
N SER A 43 11.10 1.70 7.73
CA SER A 43 11.85 1.40 6.50
C SER A 43 11.48 0.02 5.92
N HIS A 44 11.03 -0.93 6.75
CA HIS A 44 10.66 -2.27 6.33
C HIS A 44 9.18 -2.45 5.99
N ILE A 45 8.35 -1.46 6.32
CA ILE A 45 6.91 -1.43 6.03
C ILE A 45 6.64 -0.35 4.97
N SER A 46 5.82 -0.69 3.98
CA SER A 46 5.23 0.29 3.07
C SER A 46 3.73 0.34 3.20
N VAL A 47 3.17 1.51 2.92
CA VAL A 47 1.73 1.77 3.04
C VAL A 47 1.24 2.36 1.73
N ILE A 48 0.14 1.81 1.21
CA ILE A 48 -0.62 2.37 0.11
C ILE A 48 -1.95 2.86 0.69
N PRO A 49 -2.16 4.18 0.85
CA PRO A 49 -3.39 4.72 1.40
C PRO A 49 -4.54 4.70 0.40
N GLN A 50 -5.76 4.88 0.92
CA GLN A 50 -7.00 4.96 0.12
C GLN A 50 -7.00 6.18 -0.80
N GLN A 51 -6.46 7.30 -0.30
CA GLN A 51 -6.25 8.51 -1.08
C GLN A 51 -4.75 8.67 -1.34
N PRO A 52 -4.30 8.59 -2.60
CA PRO A 52 -2.88 8.73 -2.92
C PRO A 52 -2.44 10.17 -2.62
N VAL A 53 -1.33 10.31 -1.90
CA VAL A 53 -0.76 11.61 -1.55
C VAL A 53 0.52 11.81 -2.33
N LEU A 54 0.51 12.78 -3.25
CA LEU A 54 1.71 13.25 -3.94
C LEU A 54 2.04 14.66 -3.46
N PHE A 55 3.34 14.93 -3.31
CA PHE A 55 3.87 16.22 -2.91
C PHE A 55 4.15 17.08 -4.14
N SER A 56 4.07 18.40 -3.98
CA SER A 56 4.50 19.29 -5.05
C SER A 56 6.00 19.11 -5.32
N GLY A 57 6.39 19.12 -6.59
CA GLY A 57 7.77 18.92 -7.02
C GLY A 57 7.83 18.17 -8.34
N THR A 58 8.82 17.29 -8.50
CA THR A 58 8.94 16.43 -9.69
C THR A 58 8.37 15.04 -9.43
N LEU A 59 8.07 14.30 -10.49
CA LEU A 59 7.76 12.87 -10.39
C LEU A 59 8.94 12.11 -9.74
N ARG A 60 10.17 12.45 -10.11
CA ARG A 60 11.41 11.90 -9.51
C ARG A 60 11.46 12.06 -8.00
N TYR A 61 11.20 13.26 -7.51
CA TYR A 61 11.13 13.55 -6.07
C TYR A 61 10.02 12.75 -5.39
N ASN A 62 8.87 12.64 -6.06
CA ASN A 62 7.77 11.84 -5.54
C ASN A 62 8.12 10.36 -5.48
N LEU A 63 8.87 9.79 -6.42
CA LEU A 63 9.28 8.38 -6.39
C LEU A 63 10.33 8.10 -5.32
N ASP A 64 11.34 8.97 -5.23
CA ASP A 64 12.50 8.79 -4.37
C ASP A 64 13.00 10.17 -3.88
N PRO A 65 12.48 10.66 -2.74
CA PRO A 65 12.80 11.98 -2.22
C PRO A 65 14.21 12.06 -1.62
N PHE A 66 14.83 10.92 -1.27
CA PHE A 66 16.15 10.85 -0.66
C PHE A 66 17.27 10.59 -1.68
N GLN A 67 16.92 10.34 -2.95
CA GLN A 67 17.87 10.03 -4.02
C GLN A 67 18.67 8.74 -3.74
N ASP A 68 18.04 7.77 -3.08
CA ASP A 68 18.64 6.47 -2.77
C ASP A 68 18.76 5.56 -4.01
N TYR A 69 18.03 5.88 -5.10
CA TYR A 69 17.93 5.06 -6.30
C TYR A 69 18.37 5.83 -7.55
N SER A 70 18.82 5.12 -8.58
CA SER A 70 19.19 5.72 -9.88
C SER A 70 17.96 6.01 -10.75
N ASP A 71 18.14 6.84 -11.78
CA ASP A 71 17.07 7.15 -12.73
C ASP A 71 16.64 5.91 -13.52
N GLU A 72 17.57 5.00 -13.84
CA GLU A 72 17.26 3.72 -14.47
C GLU A 72 16.35 2.88 -13.58
N GLN A 73 16.63 2.81 -12.28
CA GLN A 73 15.77 2.11 -11.31
C GLN A 73 14.38 2.76 -11.20
N CYS A 74 14.31 4.10 -11.25
CA CYS A 74 13.04 4.82 -11.29
C CYS A 74 12.24 4.47 -12.56
N TRP A 75 12.89 4.44 -13.73
CA TRP A 75 12.24 4.07 -14.99
C TRP A 75 11.78 2.61 -15.03
N MET A 76 12.58 1.67 -14.53
CA MET A 76 12.18 0.27 -14.39
C MET A 76 10.96 0.13 -13.47
N THR A 77 10.91 0.92 -12.40
CA THR A 77 9.77 0.92 -11.48
C THR A 77 8.51 1.52 -12.13
N LEU A 78 8.65 2.57 -12.94
CA LEU A 78 7.54 3.13 -13.70
C LEU A 78 7.04 2.16 -14.78
N GLU A 79 7.92 1.33 -15.34
CA GLU A 79 7.53 0.24 -16.23
C GLU A 79 6.72 -0.82 -15.50
N ASP A 80 7.22 -1.24 -14.34
CA ASP A 80 6.55 -2.18 -13.46
C ASP A 80 5.16 -1.69 -13.03
N ALA A 81 5.01 -0.38 -12.81
CA ALA A 81 3.75 0.27 -12.47
C ALA A 81 2.91 0.70 -13.70
N GLN A 82 3.32 0.31 -14.91
CA GLN A 82 2.63 0.64 -16.17
C GLN A 82 2.46 2.15 -16.45
N LEU A 83 3.34 2.98 -15.89
CA LEU A 83 3.39 4.42 -16.10
C LEU A 83 4.48 4.87 -17.07
N LYS A 84 5.42 3.99 -17.45
CA LYS A 84 6.57 4.36 -18.31
C LYS A 84 6.14 5.09 -19.58
N GLN A 85 5.18 4.56 -20.34
CA GLN A 85 4.73 5.21 -21.58
C GLN A 85 4.12 6.59 -21.33
N PHE A 86 3.28 6.72 -20.30
CA PHE A 86 2.69 8.00 -19.92
C PHE A 86 3.77 9.05 -19.58
N VAL A 87 4.77 8.65 -18.80
CA VAL A 87 5.86 9.55 -18.38
C VAL A 87 6.80 9.86 -19.54
N SER A 88 7.10 8.89 -20.41
CA SER A 88 7.95 9.08 -21.60
C SER A 88 7.32 10.01 -22.64
N ASN A 89 5.99 10.09 -22.70
CA ASN A 89 5.28 11.02 -23.57
C ASN A 89 5.32 12.47 -23.06
N HIS A 90 5.66 12.68 -21.79
CA HIS A 90 5.85 14.01 -21.22
C HIS A 90 7.28 14.50 -21.48
N SER A 91 7.45 15.68 -22.06
CA SER A 91 8.77 16.21 -22.46
C SER A 91 9.80 16.29 -21.33
N ALA A 92 9.34 16.49 -20.09
CA ALA A 92 10.19 16.52 -18.90
C ALA A 92 10.49 15.13 -18.29
N GLY A 93 9.88 14.05 -18.75
CA GLY A 93 10.10 12.69 -18.22
C GLY A 93 9.99 12.60 -16.70
N LEU A 94 11.03 12.10 -16.02
CA LEU A 94 11.10 12.02 -14.56
C LEU A 94 10.99 13.39 -13.87
N LEU A 95 11.34 14.47 -14.57
CA LEU A 95 11.23 15.84 -14.07
C LEU A 95 9.85 16.46 -14.32
N MET A 96 8.88 15.67 -14.79
CA MET A 96 7.49 16.10 -14.93
C MET A 96 6.98 16.74 -13.63
N PRO A 97 6.43 17.98 -13.70
CA PRO A 97 5.96 18.68 -12.52
C PRO A 97 4.69 18.04 -11.96
N ILE A 98 4.68 17.83 -10.65
CA ILE A 98 3.55 17.34 -9.87
C ILE A 98 3.06 18.50 -9.02
N ALA A 99 1.79 18.87 -9.20
CA ALA A 99 1.11 19.83 -8.33
C ALA A 99 0.78 19.16 -6.98
N GLU A 100 0.57 19.98 -5.93
CA GLU A 100 0.14 19.45 -4.63
C GLU A 100 -1.07 18.52 -4.77
N TRP A 101 -1.05 17.43 -3.98
CA TRP A 101 -2.08 16.39 -4.00
C TRP A 101 -2.22 15.67 -5.34
N GLY A 102 -1.22 15.78 -6.22
CA GLY A 102 -1.23 15.08 -7.50
C GLY A 102 -2.28 15.60 -8.49
N ARG A 103 -2.73 16.87 -8.36
CA ARG A 103 -3.77 17.46 -9.23
C ARG A 103 -3.42 17.44 -10.73
N THR A 104 -2.16 17.22 -11.09
CA THR A 104 -1.70 17.04 -12.48
C THR A 104 -2.06 15.66 -13.06
N LEU A 105 -2.45 14.69 -12.23
CA LEU A 105 -2.66 13.30 -12.59
C LEU A 105 -4.09 12.85 -12.29
N SER A 106 -4.56 11.81 -12.97
CA SER A 106 -5.79 11.13 -12.57
C SER A 106 -5.59 10.41 -11.23
N ILE A 107 -6.68 10.13 -10.51
CA ILE A 107 -6.63 9.36 -9.24
C ILE A 107 -5.93 8.01 -9.46
N GLY A 108 -6.23 7.34 -10.57
CA GLY A 108 -5.60 6.09 -10.94
C GLY A 108 -4.09 6.21 -11.17
N GLN A 109 -3.65 7.26 -11.86
CA GLN A 109 -2.22 7.53 -12.06
C GLN A 109 -1.52 7.85 -10.73
N CYS A 110 -2.14 8.66 -9.85
CA CYS A 110 -1.63 8.89 -8.51
C CYS A 110 -1.46 7.58 -7.74
N GLN A 111 -2.40 6.64 -7.87
CA GLN A 111 -2.33 5.33 -7.25
C GLN A 111 -1.17 4.49 -7.79
N LEU A 112 -0.98 4.47 -9.12
CA LEU A 112 0.14 3.79 -9.75
C LEU A 112 1.50 4.40 -9.33
N VAL A 113 1.58 5.72 -9.14
CA VAL A 113 2.78 6.37 -8.57
C VAL A 113 3.01 5.90 -7.13
N CYS A 114 1.96 5.79 -6.31
CA CYS A 114 2.07 5.21 -4.96
C CYS A 114 2.57 3.77 -5.00
N ILE A 115 2.10 2.94 -5.92
CA ILE A 115 2.57 1.55 -6.09
C ILE A 115 4.03 1.54 -6.55
N ALA A 116 4.41 2.40 -7.48
CA ALA A 116 5.79 2.52 -7.94
C ALA A 116 6.73 2.80 -6.75
N ARG A 117 6.39 3.73 -5.84
CA ARG A 117 7.19 3.97 -4.62
C ARG A 117 7.42 2.70 -3.80
N VAL A 118 6.38 1.89 -3.65
CA VAL A 118 6.45 0.66 -2.87
C VAL A 118 7.30 -0.42 -3.58
N VAL A 119 7.17 -0.52 -4.90
CA VAL A 119 8.00 -1.43 -5.71
C VAL A 119 9.48 -1.04 -5.58
N LEU A 120 9.78 0.26 -5.70
CA LEU A 120 11.14 0.80 -5.59
C LEU A 120 11.75 0.57 -4.21
N LYS A 121 10.98 0.82 -3.13
CA LYS A 121 11.42 0.67 -1.74
C LYS A 121 11.72 -0.78 -1.33
N LYS A 122 11.16 -1.78 -2.03
CA LYS A 122 11.37 -3.21 -1.76
C LYS A 122 11.07 -3.65 -0.31
N SER A 123 10.09 -3.02 0.34
CA SER A 123 9.68 -3.38 1.71
C SER A 123 9.13 -4.81 1.80
N LYS A 124 9.42 -5.51 2.90
CA LYS A 124 8.95 -6.88 3.16
C LYS A 124 7.47 -6.96 3.50
N ILE A 125 6.94 -5.92 4.15
CA ILE A 125 5.53 -5.84 4.55
C ILE A 125 4.86 -4.70 3.81
N LEU A 126 3.70 -4.97 3.23
CA LEU A 126 2.86 -4.01 2.52
C LEU A 126 1.49 -3.91 3.17
N LEU A 127 1.13 -2.72 3.63
CA LEU A 127 -0.21 -2.39 4.13
C LEU A 127 -0.97 -1.63 3.03
N ILE A 128 -2.16 -2.08 2.66
CA ILE A 128 -2.97 -1.46 1.59
C ILE A 128 -4.31 -1.05 2.19
N ASP A 129 -4.60 0.23 2.30
CA ASP A 129 -5.87 0.73 2.82
C ASP A 129 -6.77 1.13 1.63
N GLU A 130 -7.72 0.29 1.22
CA GLU A 130 -8.72 0.61 0.19
C GLU A 130 -8.19 1.28 -1.10
N ALA A 131 -6.97 0.93 -1.54
CA ALA A 131 -6.24 1.58 -2.62
C ALA A 131 -6.97 1.66 -3.98
N THR A 132 -8.02 0.85 -4.20
CA THR A 132 -8.73 0.79 -5.48
C THR A 132 -10.22 1.17 -5.38
N ALA A 133 -10.65 1.72 -4.25
CA ALA A 133 -12.05 2.09 -4.05
C ALA A 133 -12.54 3.16 -5.05
N ASN A 134 -11.65 4.07 -5.47
CA ASN A 134 -11.96 5.25 -6.28
C ASN A 134 -11.28 5.25 -7.67
N VAL A 135 -10.85 4.08 -8.16
CA VAL A 135 -10.27 3.94 -9.51
C VAL A 135 -11.23 3.20 -10.43
N ASP A 136 -11.11 3.45 -11.74
CA ASP A 136 -11.87 2.71 -12.75
C ASP A 136 -11.42 1.24 -12.82
N GLU A 137 -12.27 0.38 -13.39
CA GLU A 137 -12.05 -1.07 -13.46
C GLU A 137 -10.73 -1.43 -14.16
N LYS A 138 -10.38 -0.74 -15.25
CA LYS A 138 -9.12 -1.01 -15.95
C LYS A 138 -7.94 -0.71 -15.04
N THR A 139 -7.95 0.43 -14.36
CA THR A 139 -6.90 0.78 -13.41
C THR A 139 -6.83 -0.21 -12.23
N ASP A 140 -7.96 -0.67 -11.69
CA ASP A 140 -8.00 -1.69 -10.64
C ASP A 140 -7.30 -2.98 -11.11
N ASP A 141 -7.60 -3.45 -12.33
CA ASP A 141 -6.93 -4.63 -12.91
C ASP A 141 -5.41 -4.46 -13.05
N LEU A 142 -4.96 -3.28 -13.47
CA LEU A 142 -3.52 -2.98 -13.54
C LEU A 142 -2.89 -3.04 -12.14
N ILE A 143 -3.53 -2.42 -11.15
CA ILE A 143 -3.04 -2.43 -9.76
C ILE A 143 -2.94 -3.86 -9.23
N GLN A 144 -3.98 -4.68 -9.42
CA GLN A 144 -3.98 -6.08 -9.01
C GLN A 144 -2.87 -6.88 -9.71
N ALA A 145 -2.65 -6.65 -11.00
CA ALA A 145 -1.59 -7.31 -11.75
C ALA A 145 -0.19 -6.94 -11.21
N VAL A 146 0.06 -5.66 -10.92
CA VAL A 146 1.33 -5.21 -10.35
C VAL A 146 1.54 -5.81 -8.95
N LEU A 147 0.52 -5.78 -8.10
CA LEU A 147 0.58 -6.39 -6.77
C LEU A 147 0.89 -7.89 -6.86
N LYS A 148 0.17 -8.63 -7.71
CA LYS A 148 0.38 -10.07 -7.89
C LYS A 148 1.76 -10.42 -8.43
N ASN A 149 2.34 -9.59 -9.31
CA ASN A 149 3.63 -9.92 -9.94
C ASN A 149 4.84 -9.45 -9.14
N LYS A 150 4.74 -8.35 -8.41
CA LYS A 150 5.89 -7.72 -7.73
C LYS A 150 5.99 -8.02 -6.23
N PHE A 151 4.96 -8.64 -5.66
CA PHE A 151 4.85 -8.84 -4.20
C PHE A 151 4.62 -10.31 -3.79
N GLN A 152 4.96 -11.28 -4.65
CA GLN A 152 4.76 -12.71 -4.35
C GLN A 152 5.51 -13.18 -3.10
N ASP A 153 6.73 -12.68 -2.91
CA ASP A 153 7.59 -13.07 -1.77
C ASP A 153 7.46 -12.10 -0.58
N ARG A 154 6.35 -11.35 -0.50
CA ARG A 154 6.15 -10.29 0.49
C ARG A 154 4.85 -10.50 1.26
N THR A 155 4.83 -10.04 2.51
CA THR A 155 3.61 -10.08 3.33
C THR A 155 2.72 -8.89 2.97
N ILE A 156 1.54 -9.15 2.42
CA ILE A 156 0.57 -8.12 2.04
C ILE A 156 -0.64 -8.19 2.95
N LEU A 157 -0.99 -7.08 3.59
CA LEU A 157 -2.21 -6.91 4.37
C LEU A 157 -3.06 -5.82 3.72
N PRO A 158 -4.09 -6.19 2.94
CA PRO A 158 -5.05 -5.23 2.41
C PRO A 158 -6.30 -5.13 3.28
N ILE A 159 -6.80 -3.91 3.42
CA ILE A 159 -8.16 -3.63 3.85
C ILE A 159 -9.05 -3.66 2.61
N ALA A 160 -9.86 -4.70 2.50
CA ALA A 160 -10.76 -4.90 1.38
C ALA A 160 -12.22 -4.60 1.75
N HIS A 161 -12.90 -3.90 0.85
CA HIS A 161 -14.35 -3.63 0.92
C HIS A 161 -15.13 -4.32 -0.21
N ARG A 162 -14.42 -4.92 -1.17
CA ARG A 162 -14.99 -5.68 -2.29
C ARG A 162 -14.70 -7.18 -2.11
N LEU A 163 -15.73 -8.02 -2.20
CA LEU A 163 -15.60 -9.48 -2.09
C LEU A 163 -14.60 -10.06 -3.10
N ASN A 164 -14.61 -9.58 -4.35
CA ASN A 164 -13.70 -10.05 -5.41
C ASN A 164 -12.21 -9.85 -5.07
N THR A 165 -11.89 -8.86 -4.25
CA THR A 165 -10.52 -8.66 -3.73
C THR A 165 -10.25 -9.64 -2.61
N VAL A 166 -11.19 -9.84 -1.69
CA VAL A 166 -11.09 -10.72 -0.52
C VAL A 166 -10.80 -12.18 -0.92
N VAL A 167 -11.50 -12.72 -1.92
CA VAL A 167 -11.38 -14.14 -2.34
C VAL A 167 -9.96 -14.51 -2.82
N LYS A 168 -9.17 -13.53 -3.26
CA LYS A 168 -7.83 -13.76 -3.82
C LYS A 168 -6.72 -13.89 -2.76
N HIS A 169 -7.05 -13.82 -1.48
CA HIS A 169 -6.07 -13.85 -0.38
C HIS A 169 -6.04 -15.21 0.31
N ASP A 170 -4.87 -15.56 0.87
CA ASP A 170 -4.65 -16.83 1.55
C ASP A 170 -5.52 -16.97 2.81
N ARG A 171 -5.69 -15.87 3.54
CA ARG A 171 -6.46 -15.79 4.79
C ARG A 171 -7.21 -14.47 4.89
N ILE A 172 -8.30 -14.48 5.65
CA ILE A 172 -9.17 -13.34 5.89
C ILE A 172 -9.32 -13.13 7.39
N LEU A 173 -9.07 -11.90 7.85
CA LEU A 173 -9.34 -11.46 9.21
C LEU A 173 -10.61 -10.59 9.22
N ILE A 174 -11.64 -11.03 9.94
CA ILE A 174 -12.86 -10.26 10.15
C ILE A 174 -12.78 -9.55 11.49
N LEU A 175 -12.84 -8.23 11.44
CA LEU A 175 -12.96 -7.38 12.62
C LEU A 175 -14.41 -6.92 12.78
N ASP A 176 -14.96 -7.07 14.00
CA ASP A 176 -16.24 -6.50 14.41
C ASP A 176 -16.09 -5.78 15.76
N LYS A 177 -16.57 -4.53 15.82
CA LYS A 177 -16.56 -3.68 17.03
C LYS A 177 -15.24 -3.69 17.83
N GLY A 178 -14.10 -3.68 17.12
CA GLY A 178 -12.77 -3.66 17.74
C GLY A 178 -12.26 -5.02 18.22
N THR A 179 -12.92 -6.11 17.87
CA THR A 179 -12.53 -7.49 18.21
C THR A 179 -12.39 -8.34 16.96
N ILE A 180 -11.59 -9.42 17.05
CA ILE A 180 -11.50 -10.41 15.98
C ILE A 180 -12.74 -11.29 16.06
N ALA A 181 -13.62 -11.17 15.06
CA ALA A 181 -14.80 -12.01 14.95
C ALA A 181 -14.49 -13.35 14.29
N ASN A 182 -13.58 -13.37 13.32
CA ASN A 182 -13.15 -14.59 12.62
C ASN A 182 -11.76 -14.41 11.99
N PHE A 183 -11.02 -15.51 11.85
CA PHE A 183 -9.75 -15.56 11.11
C PHE A 183 -9.55 -16.95 10.51
N ASP A 184 -9.69 -17.06 9.19
CA ASP A 184 -9.57 -18.35 8.49
C ASP A 184 -9.17 -18.15 7.01
N THR A 185 -9.01 -19.25 6.29
CA THR A 185 -8.82 -19.29 4.84
C THR A 185 -10.01 -18.68 4.10
N SER A 186 -9.76 -18.15 2.90
CA SER A 186 -10.81 -17.55 2.08
C SER A 186 -11.97 -18.51 1.77
N THR A 187 -11.66 -19.77 1.53
CA THR A 187 -12.66 -20.84 1.31
C THR A 187 -13.56 -21.07 2.52
N ASN A 188 -13.00 -21.15 3.72
CA ASN A 188 -13.77 -21.41 4.94
C ASN A 188 -14.68 -20.24 5.29
N ILE A 189 -14.17 -19.01 5.17
CA ILE A 189 -14.98 -17.81 5.42
C ILE A 189 -16.12 -17.71 4.40
N LEU A 190 -15.86 -17.87 3.11
CA LEU A 190 -16.92 -17.75 2.09
C LEU A 190 -18.04 -18.79 2.29
N HIS A 191 -17.70 -20.02 2.68
CA HIS A 191 -18.71 -21.04 3.00
C HIS A 191 -19.51 -20.73 4.27
N SER A 192 -18.97 -19.94 5.20
CA SER A 192 -19.66 -19.60 6.45
C SER A 192 -20.63 -18.41 6.31
N TYR A 193 -20.54 -17.66 5.20
CA TYR A 193 -21.34 -16.45 4.96
C TYR A 193 -22.13 -16.48 3.64
N CYS A 194 -22.11 -17.60 2.91
CA CYS A 194 -23.01 -17.92 1.78
C CYS A 194 -24.03 -18.97 2.24
#